data_AF-A0A8S0TMS5-F1
#
_entry.id   AF-A0A8S0TMS5-F1
#
_cell.length_a   1.000
_cell.length_b   1.000
_cell.length_c   1.000
_cell.angle_alpha   90.00
_cell.angle_beta   90.00
_cell.angle_gamma   90.00
#
_symmetry.space_group_name_H-M   'P 1'
#
loop_
_entity.id
_entity.type
_entity.pdbx_description
1 polymer ?
#
loop_
_entity_poly.entity_id
_entity_poly.type
_entity_poly.pdbx_seq_one_letter_code
_entity_poly.pdbx_strand_id
1 'polypeptide(L)'
;MAYLIASKQRYKGFIYMMQRFSNKCSHLVPTSDVLLMWLTHQSYPTIYAIDIKELEGDIEKIVGPWEAVEEENIEETKVLWERTFDQPYEKAGGAAIGSTVNIETPFYWDISDIDVNTRYKSMVPRFLFELCISVKLNTKMKQMEGNFSREFLRLRMVKCHRELKLDKPVSKFASDSWKKAWHLYCEFGTKGMIVEVRQLGGHCFKSSTLQQSVKYTWNDLLRAPSLTSDKEFNQRLRAVASITPPVQASYLLKCVPDRVTDDSGAMVSDVILKMNQYRPQKGRWLSRTVLDHAGRECFVIRMRVGGGVWRRGAEAPSTVKWEDRIIEIREGSWSYVSSSSSIGCAPEKVVGTATPKEPPKGCQAYWSLSTGDELLIQWDPLTSTSGPTFNLQNEQSTESVVKLLKGRQMQYRVKMSGLKAEEGKEDSCVEEDEFFTIVRFSEENPTGKATALLNWKLLVVELLPEEDAVFVLLLCLSILRSISEMKKEDVGSLLVRRRIREAKVGDRDWGSVTLHPSSYSPSISSPYLLPWYWNAELFMSSQVKDHIVNPPASNYSQAEGGDKLYERGIIS
;
A
#
# COMPACT_ATOMS: atom_id res chain seq x y z
N MET A 1 -5.10 -24.19 -0.40
CA MET A 1 -5.65 -25.43 -1.01
C MET A 1 -6.16 -25.23 -2.44
N ALA A 2 -7.07 -24.29 -2.73
CA ALA A 2 -7.65 -24.11 -4.08
C ALA A 2 -6.61 -23.82 -5.18
N TYR A 3 -5.59 -23.01 -4.89
CA TYR A 3 -4.52 -22.70 -5.86
C TYR A 3 -3.76 -23.95 -6.30
N LEU A 4 -3.28 -24.78 -5.37
CA LEU A 4 -2.55 -26.01 -5.69
C LEU A 4 -3.40 -27.00 -6.51
N ILE A 5 -4.70 -27.07 -6.25
CA ILE A 5 -5.63 -27.88 -7.06
C ILE A 5 -5.68 -27.34 -8.49
N ALA A 6 -5.81 -26.03 -8.67
CA ALA A 6 -5.81 -25.39 -9.99
C ALA A 6 -4.47 -25.58 -10.74
N SER A 7 -3.34 -25.42 -10.04
CA SER A 7 -2.00 -25.65 -10.57
C SER A 7 -1.82 -27.11 -11.02
N LYS A 8 -2.26 -28.07 -10.21
CA LYS A 8 -2.22 -29.50 -10.55
C LYS A 8 -2.99 -29.81 -11.84
N GLN A 9 -4.17 -29.20 -12.04
CA GLN A 9 -4.93 -29.40 -13.27
C GLN A 9 -4.21 -28.83 -14.49
N ARG A 10 -3.58 -27.66 -14.35
CA ARG A 10 -2.77 -27.08 -15.42
C ARG A 10 -1.53 -27.90 -15.74
N TYR A 11 -0.86 -28.45 -14.74
CA TYR A 11 0.25 -29.38 -14.94
C TYR A 11 -0.18 -30.60 -15.76
N LYS A 12 -1.32 -31.22 -15.43
CA LYS A 12 -1.88 -32.31 -16.26
C LYS A 12 -2.19 -31.86 -17.69
N GLY A 13 -2.76 -30.66 -17.85
CA GLY A 13 -2.99 -30.07 -19.17
C GLY A 13 -1.69 -29.83 -19.95
N PHE A 14 -0.62 -29.42 -19.26
CA PHE A 14 0.69 -29.21 -19.86
C PHE A 14 1.31 -30.52 -20.35
N ILE A 15 1.24 -31.59 -19.56
CA ILE A 15 1.67 -32.93 -19.98
C ILE A 15 0.86 -33.43 -21.18
N TYR A 16 -0.46 -33.23 -21.17
CA TYR A 16 -1.32 -33.56 -22.31
C TYR A 16 -0.94 -32.80 -23.59
N MET A 17 -0.67 -31.50 -23.46
CA MET A 17 -0.22 -30.66 -24.58
C MET A 17 1.11 -31.16 -25.13
N MET A 18 2.07 -31.45 -24.25
CA MET A 18 3.37 -32.01 -24.62
C MET A 18 3.23 -33.31 -25.40
N GLN A 19 2.43 -34.25 -24.92
CA GLN A 19 2.10 -35.51 -25.62
C GLN A 19 1.54 -35.28 -27.02
N ARG A 20 0.62 -34.32 -27.15
CA ARG A 20 -0.08 -34.04 -28.40
C ARG A 20 0.80 -33.36 -29.45
N PHE A 21 1.81 -32.61 -29.02
CA PHE A 21 2.66 -31.78 -29.88
C PHE A 21 4.15 -32.14 -29.78
N SER A 22 4.47 -33.35 -29.31
CA SER A 22 5.83 -33.88 -29.16
C SER A 22 6.71 -33.68 -30.40
N ASN A 23 6.13 -33.82 -31.60
CA ASN A 23 6.86 -33.68 -32.87
C ASN A 23 6.96 -32.24 -33.41
N LYS A 24 6.40 -31.24 -32.73
CA LYS A 24 6.24 -29.87 -33.28
C LYS A 24 6.97 -28.77 -32.52
N CYS A 25 7.50 -29.03 -31.32
CA CYS A 25 8.31 -28.07 -30.58
C CYS A 25 9.59 -28.73 -30.07
N SER A 26 10.68 -27.96 -30.09
CA SER A 26 11.97 -28.31 -29.52
C SER A 26 12.08 -27.94 -28.04
N HIS A 27 11.43 -26.84 -27.61
CA HIS A 27 11.47 -26.36 -26.24
C HIS A 27 10.08 -25.95 -25.74
N LEU A 28 9.69 -26.44 -24.56
CA LEU A 28 8.44 -26.10 -23.88
C LEU A 28 8.74 -25.38 -22.58
N VAL A 29 8.16 -24.19 -22.42
CA VAL A 29 8.46 -23.32 -21.28
C VAL A 29 7.31 -23.37 -20.27
N PRO A 30 7.47 -24.01 -19.09
CA PRO A 30 6.41 -24.07 -18.10
C PRO A 30 6.14 -22.70 -17.46
N THR A 31 4.88 -22.52 -17.02
CA THR A 31 4.50 -21.42 -16.14
C THR A 31 4.88 -21.73 -14.69
N SER A 32 5.06 -20.73 -13.82
CA SER A 32 5.51 -20.93 -12.43
C SER A 32 4.64 -21.92 -11.65
N ASP A 33 3.33 -21.90 -11.85
CA ASP A 33 2.40 -22.82 -11.20
C ASP A 33 2.53 -24.25 -11.74
N VAL A 34 2.80 -24.42 -13.04
CA VAL A 34 3.08 -25.71 -13.66
C VAL A 34 4.44 -26.26 -13.23
N LEU A 35 5.48 -25.40 -13.21
CA LEU A 35 6.82 -25.76 -12.78
C LEU A 35 6.83 -26.22 -11.32
N LEU A 36 6.13 -25.50 -10.44
CA LEU A 36 5.99 -25.90 -9.03
C LEU A 36 5.42 -27.32 -8.90
N MET A 37 4.37 -27.64 -9.66
CA MET A 37 3.76 -28.97 -9.65
C MET A 37 4.70 -30.03 -10.24
N TRP A 38 5.44 -29.69 -11.29
CA TRP A 38 6.41 -30.60 -11.90
C TRP A 38 7.57 -30.92 -10.96
N LEU A 39 8.18 -29.90 -10.33
CA LEU A 39 9.23 -30.08 -9.31
C LEU A 39 8.72 -30.89 -8.11
N THR A 40 7.48 -30.63 -7.68
CA THR A 40 6.84 -31.44 -6.63
C THR A 40 6.69 -32.90 -7.07
N HIS A 41 6.30 -33.16 -8.32
CA HIS A 41 6.22 -34.51 -8.86
C HIS A 41 7.60 -35.19 -8.91
N GLN A 42 8.65 -34.48 -9.35
CA GLN A 42 10.03 -34.98 -9.37
C GLN A 42 10.58 -35.33 -7.98
N SER A 43 10.10 -34.68 -6.92
CA SER A 43 10.48 -35.04 -5.54
C SER A 43 10.03 -36.43 -5.08
N TYR A 44 9.18 -37.12 -5.86
CA TYR A 44 8.76 -38.51 -5.66
C TYR A 44 9.29 -39.40 -6.79
N PRO A 45 10.60 -39.74 -6.81
CA PRO A 45 11.28 -40.26 -7.99
C PRO A 45 10.70 -41.57 -8.52
N THR A 46 10.25 -42.49 -7.64
CA THR A 46 9.66 -43.76 -8.07
C THR A 46 8.34 -43.57 -8.79
N ILE A 47 7.48 -42.68 -8.29
CA ILE A 47 6.19 -42.36 -8.92
C ILE A 47 6.43 -41.59 -10.21
N TYR A 48 7.31 -40.60 -10.17
CA TYR A 48 7.70 -39.81 -11.34
C TYR A 48 8.17 -40.70 -12.49
N ALA A 49 9.12 -41.62 -12.22
CA ALA A 49 9.63 -42.52 -13.25
C ALA A 49 8.55 -43.42 -13.87
N ILE A 50 7.55 -43.85 -13.09
CA ILE A 50 6.43 -44.64 -13.59
C ILE A 50 5.51 -43.79 -14.47
N ASP A 51 5.09 -42.63 -13.97
CA ASP A 51 4.12 -41.75 -14.63
C ASP A 51 4.66 -41.15 -15.94
N ILE A 52 5.98 -41.04 -16.06
CA ILE A 52 6.67 -40.32 -17.12
C ILE A 52 7.39 -41.27 -18.11
N LYS A 53 7.32 -42.59 -17.88
CA LYS A 53 7.97 -43.62 -18.71
C LYS A 53 7.60 -43.54 -20.20
N GLU A 54 6.36 -43.19 -20.51
CA GLU A 54 5.89 -43.05 -21.91
C GLU A 54 6.30 -41.71 -22.55
N LEU A 55 7.00 -40.85 -21.81
CA LEU A 55 7.34 -39.47 -22.17
C LEU A 55 8.84 -39.20 -22.17
N GLU A 56 9.66 -40.24 -22.03
CA GLU A 56 11.09 -40.16 -21.71
C GLU A 56 11.90 -39.22 -22.63
N GLY A 57 11.54 -39.12 -23.93
CA GLY A 57 12.15 -38.19 -24.88
C GLY A 57 11.47 -36.83 -25.06
N ASP A 58 10.26 -36.63 -24.51
CA ASP A 58 9.55 -35.35 -24.57
C ASP A 58 9.85 -34.46 -23.36
N ILE A 59 10.25 -35.04 -22.23
CA ILE A 59 10.60 -34.29 -21.01
C ILE A 59 11.89 -33.49 -21.21
N GLU A 60 12.83 -34.00 -22.01
CA GLU A 60 14.08 -33.30 -22.34
C GLU A 60 13.84 -31.95 -23.04
N LYS A 61 12.64 -31.76 -23.60
CA LYS A 61 12.20 -30.50 -24.23
C LYS A 61 11.68 -29.50 -23.21
N ILE A 62 11.35 -29.91 -21.99
CA ILE A 62 10.87 -28.99 -20.96
C ILE A 62 12.05 -28.21 -20.43
N VAL A 63 11.97 -26.89 -20.57
CA VAL A 63 12.99 -25.98 -20.05
C VAL A 63 13.04 -26.07 -18.53
N GLY A 64 14.24 -26.28 -18.01
CA GLY A 64 14.52 -26.33 -16.57
C GLY A 64 14.43 -24.96 -15.87
N PRO A 65 14.38 -24.93 -14.52
CA PRO A 65 14.24 -23.69 -13.73
C PRO A 65 15.39 -22.68 -13.90
N TRP A 66 16.52 -23.12 -14.44
CA TRP A 66 17.78 -22.38 -14.49
C TRP A 66 18.32 -22.20 -15.91
N GLU A 67 17.56 -22.65 -16.90
CA GLU A 67 17.98 -22.56 -18.31
C GLU A 67 17.64 -21.19 -18.89
N ALA A 68 18.47 -20.74 -19.82
CA ALA A 68 18.19 -19.56 -20.61
C ALA A 68 17.05 -19.84 -21.59
N VAL A 69 16.08 -18.94 -21.63
CA VAL A 69 14.88 -19.12 -22.45
C VAL A 69 14.76 -17.97 -23.42
N GLU A 70 14.73 -18.33 -24.70
CA GLU A 70 14.41 -17.40 -25.78
C GLU A 70 12.91 -17.05 -25.75
N GLU A 71 12.59 -15.77 -25.98
CA GLU A 71 11.20 -15.28 -25.96
C GLU A 71 10.31 -16.00 -27.00
N GLU A 72 10.90 -16.45 -28.11
CA GLU A 72 10.24 -17.25 -29.14
C GLU A 72 9.66 -18.56 -28.58
N ASN A 73 10.43 -19.30 -27.77
CA ASN A 73 9.99 -20.55 -27.16
C ASN A 73 8.81 -20.34 -26.20
N ILE A 74 8.76 -19.19 -25.53
CA ILE A 74 7.62 -18.80 -24.67
C ILE A 74 6.38 -18.60 -25.54
N GLU A 75 6.49 -17.86 -26.64
CA GLU A 75 5.38 -17.57 -27.53
C GLU A 75 4.87 -18.82 -28.26
N GLU A 76 5.76 -19.72 -28.70
CA GLU A 76 5.36 -21.02 -29.26
C GLU A 76 4.57 -21.85 -28.25
N THR A 77 5.06 -21.94 -27.01
CA THR A 77 4.36 -22.66 -25.93
C THR A 77 2.98 -22.05 -25.66
N LYS A 78 2.87 -20.71 -25.66
CA LYS A 78 1.59 -19.98 -25.53
C LYS A 78 0.62 -20.37 -26.64
N VAL A 79 1.07 -20.34 -27.89
CA VAL A 79 0.25 -20.68 -29.07
C VAL A 79 -0.25 -22.12 -29.00
N LEU A 80 0.60 -23.07 -28.60
CA LEU A 80 0.19 -24.47 -28.42
C LEU A 80 -0.87 -24.63 -27.32
N TRP A 81 -0.68 -23.98 -26.17
CA TRP A 81 -1.63 -24.03 -25.08
C TRP A 81 -2.98 -23.45 -25.50
N GLU A 82 -2.99 -22.28 -26.13
CA GLU A 82 -4.20 -21.62 -26.60
C GLU A 82 -4.92 -22.43 -27.67
N ARG A 83 -4.18 -23.09 -28.57
CA ARG A 83 -4.76 -24.00 -29.55
C ARG A 83 -5.41 -25.23 -28.91
N THR A 84 -4.89 -25.68 -27.77
CA THR A 84 -5.35 -26.90 -27.10
C THR A 84 -6.56 -26.62 -26.22
N PHE A 85 -6.52 -25.53 -25.45
CA PHE A 85 -7.48 -25.27 -24.37
C PHE A 85 -8.33 -24.00 -24.59
N ASP A 86 -7.99 -23.15 -25.56
CA ASP A 86 -8.58 -21.83 -25.79
C ASP A 86 -8.68 -20.97 -24.52
N GLN A 87 -7.62 -21.02 -23.72
CA GLN A 87 -7.48 -20.28 -22.47
C GLN A 87 -6.12 -19.55 -22.48
N PRO A 88 -6.00 -18.41 -21.78
CA PRO A 88 -4.70 -17.76 -21.61
C PRO A 88 -3.67 -18.71 -21.00
N TYR A 89 -2.48 -18.75 -21.59
CA TYR A 89 -1.39 -19.56 -21.05
C TYR A 89 -0.92 -19.00 -19.71
N GLU A 90 -0.60 -17.71 -19.66
CA GLU A 90 -0.26 -17.02 -18.42
C GLU A 90 -1.52 -16.58 -17.65
N LYS A 91 -1.46 -16.70 -16.33
CA LYS A 91 -2.50 -16.26 -15.40
C LYS A 91 -1.86 -15.69 -14.13
N ALA A 92 -2.68 -15.16 -13.23
CA ALA A 92 -2.20 -14.72 -11.92
C ALA A 92 -1.48 -15.86 -11.17
N GLY A 93 -0.27 -15.59 -10.68
CA GLY A 93 0.63 -16.57 -10.03
C GLY A 93 1.30 -17.58 -10.98
N GLY A 94 1.00 -17.53 -12.27
CA GLY A 94 1.48 -18.48 -13.29
C GLY A 94 2.07 -17.76 -14.50
N ALA A 95 3.15 -17.01 -14.28
CA ALA A 95 3.94 -16.39 -15.35
C ALA A 95 4.85 -17.42 -16.03
N ALA A 96 5.13 -17.27 -17.33
CA ALA A 96 6.08 -18.13 -18.03
C ALA A 96 7.50 -17.85 -17.52
N ILE A 97 8.27 -18.91 -17.22
CA ILE A 97 9.61 -18.76 -16.63
C ILE A 97 10.65 -18.78 -17.75
N GLY A 98 11.36 -17.66 -17.93
CA GLY A 98 12.61 -17.57 -18.69
C GLY A 98 13.76 -17.06 -17.82
N SER A 99 15.01 -17.26 -18.25
CA SER A 99 16.22 -16.96 -17.45
C SER A 99 16.11 -15.65 -16.69
N THR A 100 16.44 -15.70 -15.40
CA THR A 100 16.26 -14.68 -14.37
C THR A 100 14.80 -14.42 -14.00
N VAL A 101 14.30 -15.24 -13.07
CA VAL A 101 13.13 -14.93 -12.22
C VAL A 101 13.47 -13.76 -11.30
N ASN A 102 13.63 -12.57 -11.88
CA ASN A 102 13.37 -11.33 -11.17
C ASN A 102 11.90 -11.03 -11.43
N ILE A 103 11.01 -11.67 -10.66
CA ILE A 103 9.66 -11.14 -10.50
C ILE A 103 9.87 -9.83 -9.74
N GLU A 104 10.14 -8.74 -10.45
CA GLU A 104 10.20 -7.41 -9.87
C GLU A 104 8.78 -7.01 -9.52
N THR A 105 8.28 -7.54 -8.40
CA THR A 105 7.10 -6.98 -7.75
C THR A 105 7.45 -5.54 -7.41
N PRO A 106 6.54 -4.58 -7.65
CA PRO A 106 6.84 -3.17 -7.38
C PRO A 106 7.01 -2.90 -5.88
N PHE A 107 6.60 -3.84 -5.03
CA PHE A 107 6.70 -3.78 -3.59
C PHE A 107 7.03 -5.16 -3.01
N TYR A 108 7.52 -5.16 -1.78
CA TYR A 108 7.82 -6.37 -1.03
C TYR A 108 6.54 -7.03 -0.52
N TRP A 109 6.44 -8.34 -0.76
CA TRP A 109 5.27 -9.13 -0.41
C TRP A 109 5.72 -10.46 0.16
N ASP A 110 6.06 -10.44 1.45
CA ASP A 110 6.42 -11.65 2.19
C ASP A 110 5.26 -12.11 3.08
N ILE A 111 5.16 -13.42 3.26
CA ILE A 111 4.10 -14.05 4.04
C ILE A 111 4.59 -14.18 5.46
N SER A 112 3.91 -13.51 6.40
CA SER A 112 4.13 -13.73 7.83
C SER A 112 2.96 -14.53 8.39
N ASP A 113 3.26 -15.59 9.14
CA ASP A 113 2.27 -16.37 9.87
C ASP A 113 1.87 -15.70 11.20
N ILE A 114 2.55 -14.60 11.56
CA ILE A 114 2.36 -13.88 12.82
C ILE A 114 1.78 -12.50 12.51
N ASP A 115 0.70 -12.14 13.22
CA ASP A 115 0.16 -10.78 13.23
C ASP A 115 -0.06 -10.29 14.66
N VAL A 116 0.89 -9.47 15.12
CA VAL A 116 0.86 -8.89 16.48
C VAL A 116 -0.19 -7.78 16.62
N ASN A 117 -0.68 -7.23 15.51
CA ASN A 117 -1.61 -6.11 15.49
C ASN A 117 -3.08 -6.53 15.66
N THR A 118 -3.37 -7.83 15.60
CA THR A 118 -4.70 -8.39 15.92
C THR A 118 -5.19 -8.05 17.33
N ARG A 119 -4.28 -7.67 18.24
CA ARG A 119 -4.61 -7.16 19.59
C ARG A 119 -5.37 -5.83 19.58
N TYR A 120 -5.23 -5.04 18.52
CA TYR A 120 -5.93 -3.76 18.34
C TYR A 120 -7.21 -4.00 17.55
N LYS A 121 -8.36 -3.90 18.22
CA LYS A 121 -9.68 -4.16 17.61
C LYS A 121 -10.06 -3.12 16.54
N SER A 122 -9.45 -1.93 16.62
CA SER A 122 -9.66 -0.85 15.66
C SER A 122 -8.88 -1.04 14.37
N MET A 123 -7.86 -1.91 14.35
CA MET A 123 -7.11 -2.25 13.15
C MET A 123 -7.73 -3.44 12.44
N VAL A 124 -7.59 -3.46 11.11
CA VAL A 124 -8.08 -4.57 10.30
C VAL A 124 -7.00 -4.99 9.32
N PRO A 125 -6.69 -6.30 9.25
CA PRO A 125 -5.68 -6.83 8.35
C PRO A 125 -6.01 -6.53 6.90
N ARG A 126 -4.96 -6.22 6.14
CA ARG A 126 -5.03 -5.94 4.70
C ARG A 126 -4.70 -7.22 3.95
N PHE A 127 -5.51 -7.57 2.97
CA PHE A 127 -5.30 -8.74 2.13
C PHE A 127 -5.21 -8.32 0.68
N LEU A 128 -4.12 -8.70 0.01
CA LEU A 128 -3.90 -8.45 -1.40
C LEU A 128 -3.91 -9.77 -2.17
N PHE A 129 -4.17 -9.69 -3.48
CA PHE A 129 -3.90 -10.78 -4.43
C PHE A 129 -3.48 -10.19 -5.77
N GLU A 130 -2.83 -11.01 -6.59
CA GLU A 130 -2.51 -10.71 -7.98
C GLU A 130 -3.76 -10.96 -8.84
N LEU A 131 -3.99 -10.07 -9.79
CA LEU A 131 -5.09 -10.09 -10.75
C LEU A 131 -4.54 -9.95 -12.16
N CYS A 132 -4.83 -10.94 -13.01
CA CYS A 132 -4.55 -10.90 -14.43
C CYS A 132 -5.86 -10.98 -15.23
N ILE A 133 -6.04 -10.06 -16.18
CA ILE A 133 -7.16 -10.03 -17.11
C ILE A 133 -6.61 -10.16 -18.52
N SER A 134 -7.01 -11.21 -19.23
CA SER A 134 -6.65 -11.44 -20.63
C SER A 134 -7.89 -11.32 -21.51
N VAL A 135 -7.74 -10.74 -22.69
CA VAL A 135 -8.83 -10.47 -23.63
C VAL A 135 -8.48 -11.01 -25.00
N LYS A 136 -9.48 -11.59 -25.67
CA LYS A 136 -9.41 -12.10 -27.04
C LYS A 136 -10.67 -11.71 -27.82
N LEU A 137 -10.53 -11.36 -29.09
CA LEU A 137 -11.66 -11.09 -29.96
C LEU A 137 -12.28 -12.42 -30.44
N ASN A 138 -13.60 -12.48 -30.55
CA ASN A 138 -14.29 -13.67 -31.03
C ASN A 138 -14.13 -13.81 -32.56
N THR A 139 -13.82 -15.01 -33.03
CA THR A 139 -13.60 -15.35 -34.45
C THR A 139 -14.90 -15.53 -35.23
N LYS A 140 -16.05 -15.71 -34.55
CA LYS A 140 -17.33 -16.09 -35.15
C LYS A 140 -18.01 -15.04 -36.05
N MET A 141 -17.46 -13.83 -36.19
CA MET A 141 -18.04 -12.79 -37.06
C MET A 141 -16.99 -12.02 -37.87
N LYS A 142 -16.29 -12.68 -38.79
CA LYS A 142 -15.48 -12.03 -39.84
C LYS A 142 -16.28 -11.12 -40.82
N GLN A 143 -17.55 -10.78 -40.54
CA GLN A 143 -18.44 -10.08 -41.48
C GLN A 143 -19.15 -8.82 -40.92
N MET A 144 -18.85 -8.36 -39.71
CA MET A 144 -19.19 -6.98 -39.33
C MET A 144 -17.89 -6.22 -39.13
N GLU A 145 -17.46 -5.44 -40.14
CA GLU A 145 -16.50 -4.36 -39.97
C GLU A 145 -17.12 -3.29 -39.04
N GLY A 146 -17.16 -3.60 -37.75
CA GLY A 146 -17.36 -2.62 -36.70
C GLY A 146 -16.08 -1.81 -36.57
N ASN A 147 -16.19 -0.49 -36.64
CA ASN A 147 -15.04 0.41 -36.55
C ASN A 147 -14.47 0.40 -35.11
N PHE A 148 -13.64 -0.59 -34.78
CA PHE A 148 -12.99 -0.79 -33.46
C PHE A 148 -12.11 0.40 -33.05
N SER A 149 -11.79 1.31 -33.99
CA SER A 149 -11.05 2.55 -33.71
C SER A 149 -11.71 3.44 -32.65
N ARG A 150 -13.03 3.31 -32.45
CA ARG A 150 -13.79 4.13 -31.50
C ARG A 150 -14.21 3.40 -30.23
N GLU A 151 -13.87 2.11 -30.10
CA GLU A 151 -14.23 1.29 -28.95
C GLU A 151 -13.03 1.11 -28.01
N PHE A 152 -13.30 1.19 -26.72
CA PHE A 152 -12.31 0.94 -25.68
C PHE A 152 -12.93 0.17 -24.52
N LEU A 153 -12.11 -0.65 -23.88
CA LEU A 153 -12.43 -1.30 -22.63
C LEU A 153 -12.05 -0.38 -21.48
N ARG A 154 -12.92 -0.30 -20.47
CA ARG A 154 -12.67 0.42 -19.22
C ARG A 154 -12.77 -0.54 -18.05
N LEU A 155 -11.73 -0.60 -17.24
CA LEU A 155 -11.70 -1.33 -15.98
C LEU A 155 -12.01 -0.37 -14.82
N ARG A 156 -12.89 -0.80 -13.90
CA ARG A 156 -13.25 -0.10 -12.66
C ARG A 156 -13.33 -1.07 -11.49
N MET A 157 -13.14 -0.58 -10.28
CA MET A 157 -13.36 -1.38 -9.06
C MET A 157 -14.80 -1.27 -8.56
N VAL A 158 -15.32 -2.36 -7.99
CA VAL A 158 -16.69 -2.44 -7.45
C VAL A 158 -16.81 -1.64 -6.15
N LYS A 159 -15.83 -1.79 -5.27
CA LYS A 159 -15.69 -1.08 -3.99
C LYS A 159 -14.22 -0.67 -3.86
N CYS A 160 -13.91 0.24 -2.94
CA CYS A 160 -12.54 0.65 -2.57
C CYS A 160 -11.69 1.08 -3.77
N HIS A 161 -11.58 2.39 -4.03
CA HIS A 161 -10.98 3.00 -5.22
C HIS A 161 -11.95 3.14 -6.43
N ARG A 162 -13.18 3.59 -6.18
CA ARG A 162 -14.23 3.79 -7.20
C ARG A 162 -13.89 4.84 -8.26
N GLU A 163 -12.96 5.74 -7.97
CA GLU A 163 -12.47 6.73 -8.93
C GLU A 163 -11.58 6.10 -10.01
N LEU A 164 -11.05 4.89 -9.79
CA LEU A 164 -10.16 4.21 -10.74
C LEU A 164 -10.88 3.93 -12.06
N LYS A 165 -10.24 4.38 -13.15
CA LYS A 165 -10.63 4.08 -14.53
C LYS A 165 -9.38 3.80 -15.33
N LEU A 166 -9.22 2.56 -15.80
CA LEU A 166 -8.14 2.16 -16.69
C LEU A 166 -8.70 1.81 -18.05
N ASP A 167 -8.31 2.58 -19.06
CA ASP A 167 -8.85 2.45 -20.42
C ASP A 167 -7.83 1.78 -21.35
N LYS A 168 -8.29 0.84 -22.19
CA LYS A 168 -7.48 0.24 -23.27
C LYS A 168 -8.31 0.15 -24.56
N PRO A 169 -7.79 0.63 -25.71
CA PRO A 169 -8.51 0.55 -26.98
C PRO A 169 -8.69 -0.92 -27.40
N VAL A 170 -9.87 -1.24 -27.96
CA VAL A 170 -10.20 -2.61 -28.40
C VAL A 170 -9.29 -3.07 -29.54
N SER A 171 -8.81 -2.14 -30.37
CA SER A 171 -7.88 -2.39 -31.48
C SER A 171 -6.53 -3.03 -31.08
N LYS A 172 -6.17 -3.03 -29.78
CA LYS A 172 -4.97 -3.72 -29.29
C LYS A 172 -5.13 -5.25 -29.22
N PHE A 173 -6.36 -5.74 -29.25
CA PHE A 173 -6.68 -7.17 -29.13
C PHE A 173 -6.90 -7.79 -30.51
N ALA A 174 -6.60 -9.08 -30.64
CA ALA A 174 -6.74 -9.85 -31.87
C ALA A 174 -7.61 -11.08 -31.62
N SER A 175 -8.00 -11.78 -32.69
CA SER A 175 -8.88 -12.95 -32.62
C SER A 175 -8.13 -14.28 -32.60
N ASP A 176 -6.85 -14.25 -32.95
CA ASP A 176 -5.94 -15.39 -33.00
C ASP A 176 -5.33 -15.73 -31.64
N SER A 177 -5.00 -14.73 -30.82
CA SER A 177 -4.35 -14.94 -29.51
C SER A 177 -4.99 -14.20 -28.33
N TRP A 178 -4.82 -14.76 -27.12
CA TRP A 178 -5.17 -14.08 -25.87
C TRP A 178 -4.09 -13.05 -25.50
N LYS A 179 -4.50 -11.80 -25.30
CA LYS A 179 -3.58 -10.74 -24.88
C LYS A 179 -3.91 -10.24 -23.48
N LYS A 180 -2.88 -10.13 -22.63
CA LYS A 180 -3.01 -9.61 -21.26
C LYS A 180 -3.39 -8.13 -21.30
N ALA A 181 -4.62 -7.83 -20.94
CA ALA A 181 -5.18 -6.49 -20.90
C ALA A 181 -4.75 -5.75 -19.62
N TRP A 182 -4.81 -6.38 -18.46
CA TRP A 182 -4.36 -5.75 -17.21
C TRP A 182 -3.70 -6.76 -16.29
N HIS A 183 -2.64 -6.32 -15.63
CA HIS A 183 -1.97 -7.04 -14.56
C HIS A 183 -1.85 -6.09 -13.36
N LEU A 184 -2.55 -6.42 -12.29
CA LEU A 184 -2.74 -5.59 -11.09
C LEU A 184 -2.52 -6.42 -9.83
N TYR A 185 -2.23 -5.72 -8.73
CA TYR A 185 -2.39 -6.22 -7.38
C TYR A 185 -3.55 -5.49 -6.76
N CYS A 186 -4.48 -6.22 -6.13
CA CYS A 186 -5.73 -5.67 -5.65
C CYS A 186 -6.00 -6.10 -4.21
N GLU A 187 -6.53 -5.18 -3.41
CA GLU A 187 -7.07 -5.51 -2.10
C GLU A 187 -8.37 -6.28 -2.19
N PHE A 188 -8.55 -7.25 -1.30
CA PHE A 188 -9.81 -7.97 -1.12
C PHE A 188 -10.97 -7.06 -0.73
N GLY A 189 -10.68 -5.92 -0.10
CA GLY A 189 -11.64 -4.85 0.19
C GLY A 189 -12.38 -4.32 -1.03
N THR A 190 -11.76 -4.40 -2.22
CA THR A 190 -12.36 -3.90 -3.48
C THR A 190 -13.59 -4.67 -3.96
N LYS A 191 -13.85 -5.86 -3.38
CA LYS A 191 -15.01 -6.77 -3.63
C LYS A 191 -15.19 -7.29 -5.05
N GLY A 192 -14.60 -6.67 -6.06
CA GLY A 192 -14.70 -7.09 -7.44
C GLY A 192 -14.22 -5.99 -8.37
N MET A 193 -14.31 -6.30 -9.66
CA MET A 193 -14.06 -5.36 -10.74
C MET A 193 -15.20 -5.39 -11.76
N ILE A 194 -15.26 -4.34 -12.56
CA ILE A 194 -16.19 -4.19 -13.67
C ILE A 194 -15.37 -3.88 -14.92
N VAL A 195 -15.56 -4.68 -15.95
CA VAL A 195 -15.03 -4.42 -17.30
C VAL A 195 -16.19 -3.90 -18.13
N GLU A 196 -16.05 -2.68 -18.64
CA GLU A 196 -17.02 -2.00 -19.48
C GLU A 196 -16.49 -1.93 -20.91
N VAL A 197 -17.33 -2.26 -21.90
CA VAL A 197 -17.09 -1.91 -23.31
C VAL A 197 -17.75 -0.56 -23.55
N ARG A 198 -16.95 0.42 -23.97
CA ARG A 198 -17.42 1.79 -24.23
C ARG A 198 -17.08 2.23 -25.63
N GLN A 199 -17.90 3.12 -26.18
CA GLN A 199 -17.69 3.74 -27.48
C GLN A 199 -17.51 5.26 -27.32
N LEU A 200 -16.54 5.84 -28.02
CA LEU A 200 -16.31 7.27 -28.04
C LEU A 200 -17.40 7.99 -28.86
N GLY A 201 -17.98 9.05 -28.28
CA GLY A 201 -18.92 9.94 -28.94
C GLY A 201 -18.30 10.72 -30.12
N GLY A 202 -19.13 11.48 -30.86
CA GLY A 202 -18.71 12.29 -32.01
C GLY A 202 -17.68 13.38 -31.71
N HIS A 203 -17.06 13.93 -32.75
CA HIS A 203 -15.89 14.83 -32.71
C HIS A 203 -15.99 16.06 -31.76
N CYS A 204 -17.17 16.49 -31.35
CA CYS A 204 -17.36 17.67 -30.50
C CYS A 204 -17.64 17.39 -29.01
N PHE A 205 -17.87 16.14 -28.60
CA PHE A 205 -18.15 15.82 -27.18
C PHE A 205 -17.25 14.70 -26.66
N LYS A 206 -16.51 14.97 -25.57
CA LYS A 206 -15.74 13.96 -24.80
C LYS A 206 -16.63 12.95 -24.05
N SER A 207 -17.85 12.72 -24.51
CA SER A 207 -18.77 11.74 -23.93
C SER A 207 -18.47 10.36 -24.49
N SER A 208 -18.62 9.32 -23.66
CA SER A 208 -18.54 7.93 -24.10
C SER A 208 -19.82 7.22 -23.70
N THR A 209 -20.35 6.38 -24.59
CA THR A 209 -21.53 5.56 -24.33
C THR A 209 -21.10 4.19 -23.82
N LEU A 210 -21.81 3.68 -22.80
CA LEU A 210 -21.61 2.32 -22.31
C LEU A 210 -22.37 1.36 -23.23
N GLN A 211 -21.66 0.41 -23.84
CA GLN A 211 -22.27 -0.62 -24.68
C GLN A 211 -22.66 -1.84 -23.86
N GLN A 212 -21.74 -2.32 -23.03
CA GLN A 212 -21.97 -3.46 -22.14
C GLN A 212 -21.04 -3.38 -20.94
N SER A 213 -21.43 -3.99 -19.82
CA SER A 213 -20.56 -4.16 -18.66
C SER A 213 -20.66 -5.57 -18.11
N VAL A 214 -19.55 -6.06 -17.60
CA VAL A 214 -19.45 -7.36 -16.96
C VAL A 214 -18.74 -7.21 -15.63
N LYS A 215 -19.34 -7.78 -14.58
CA LYS A 215 -18.82 -7.72 -13.21
C LYS A 215 -18.16 -9.04 -12.83
N TYR A 216 -16.98 -8.97 -12.25
CA TYR A 216 -16.30 -10.10 -11.59
C TYR A 216 -16.27 -9.83 -10.09
N THR A 217 -16.79 -10.74 -9.28
CA THR A 217 -16.66 -10.64 -7.81
C THR A 217 -15.51 -11.53 -7.34
N TRP A 218 -14.81 -11.10 -6.29
CA TRP A 218 -13.71 -11.90 -5.73
C TRP A 218 -14.20 -13.22 -5.16
N ASN A 219 -15.38 -13.23 -4.54
CA ASN A 219 -15.96 -14.46 -4.00
C ASN A 219 -16.27 -15.49 -5.08
N ASP A 220 -16.77 -15.06 -6.25
CA ASP A 220 -17.06 -15.99 -7.35
C ASP A 220 -15.76 -16.56 -7.93
N LEU A 221 -14.74 -15.72 -8.11
CA LEU A 221 -13.43 -16.13 -8.60
C LEU A 221 -12.73 -17.09 -7.62
N LEU A 222 -12.81 -16.85 -6.31
CA LEU A 222 -12.23 -17.73 -5.29
C LEU A 222 -12.94 -19.09 -5.19
N ARG A 223 -14.23 -19.15 -5.53
CA ARG A 223 -14.99 -20.40 -5.60
C ARG A 223 -14.79 -21.14 -6.92
N ALA A 224 -14.26 -20.48 -7.95
CA ALA A 224 -14.00 -21.11 -9.23
C ALA A 224 -12.86 -22.14 -9.09
N PRO A 225 -13.01 -23.37 -9.62
CA PRO A 225 -12.02 -24.45 -9.46
C PRO A 225 -10.60 -24.11 -9.95
N SER A 226 -10.50 -23.23 -10.96
CA SER A 226 -9.25 -22.79 -11.56
C SER A 226 -8.76 -21.43 -11.05
N LEU A 227 -9.51 -20.80 -10.12
CA LEU A 227 -9.37 -19.38 -9.76
C LEU A 227 -9.46 -18.43 -10.96
N THR A 228 -10.18 -18.87 -12.01
CA THR A 228 -10.41 -18.11 -13.23
C THR A 228 -11.89 -18.04 -13.57
N SER A 229 -12.30 -16.95 -14.21
CA SER A 229 -13.64 -16.76 -14.74
C SER A 229 -13.56 -16.21 -16.15
N ASP A 230 -14.22 -16.90 -17.07
CA ASP A 230 -14.38 -16.50 -18.46
C ASP A 230 -15.75 -15.86 -18.66
N LYS A 231 -15.78 -14.71 -19.33
CA LYS A 231 -17.03 -14.04 -19.71
C LYS A 231 -16.92 -13.45 -21.11
N GLU A 232 -18.04 -13.55 -21.83
CA GLU A 232 -18.20 -13.04 -23.19
C GLU A 232 -18.95 -11.70 -23.21
N PHE A 233 -18.52 -10.79 -24.08
CA PHE A 233 -19.06 -9.46 -24.29
C PHE A 233 -19.66 -9.36 -25.69
N ASN A 234 -20.98 -9.16 -25.77
CA ASN A 234 -21.74 -8.94 -26.99
C ASN A 234 -21.38 -9.94 -28.13
N GLN A 235 -21.02 -11.16 -27.77
CA GLN A 235 -20.54 -12.21 -28.69
C GLN A 235 -19.30 -11.84 -29.53
N ARG A 236 -18.63 -10.72 -29.19
CA ARG A 236 -17.53 -10.12 -29.96
C ARG A 236 -16.19 -10.18 -29.24
N LEU A 237 -16.18 -10.13 -27.91
CA LEU A 237 -14.97 -10.26 -27.10
C LEU A 237 -15.16 -11.31 -26.02
N ARG A 238 -14.09 -11.99 -25.65
CA ARG A 238 -14.03 -12.78 -24.42
C ARG A 238 -12.95 -12.20 -23.52
N ALA A 239 -13.23 -12.16 -22.23
CA ALA A 239 -12.23 -11.85 -21.23
C ALA A 239 -12.17 -12.96 -20.19
N VAL A 240 -10.95 -13.31 -19.81
CA VAL A 240 -10.66 -14.25 -18.73
C VAL A 240 -9.98 -13.48 -17.62
N ALA A 241 -10.60 -13.47 -16.46
CA ALA A 241 -10.02 -12.97 -15.23
C ALA A 241 -9.42 -14.14 -14.44
N SER A 242 -8.26 -13.93 -13.84
CA SER A 242 -7.57 -14.90 -12.98
C SER A 242 -7.01 -14.22 -11.74
N ILE A 243 -7.05 -14.90 -10.59
CA ILE A 243 -6.54 -14.37 -9.32
C ILE A 243 -5.65 -15.38 -8.59
N THR A 244 -4.72 -14.88 -7.77
CA THR A 244 -4.12 -15.67 -6.70
C THR A 244 -5.00 -15.65 -5.43
N PRO A 245 -4.85 -16.59 -4.51
CA PRO A 245 -5.49 -16.49 -3.19
C PRO A 245 -5.06 -15.21 -2.46
N PRO A 246 -5.94 -14.57 -1.70
CA PRO A 246 -5.59 -13.41 -0.89
C PRO A 246 -4.56 -13.78 0.18
N VAL A 247 -3.53 -12.96 0.29
CA VAL A 247 -2.45 -13.08 1.28
C VAL A 247 -2.39 -11.79 2.09
N GLN A 248 -2.08 -11.91 3.37
CA GLN A 248 -1.95 -10.74 4.24
C GLN A 248 -0.79 -9.86 3.78
N ALA A 249 -1.03 -8.56 3.69
CA ALA A 249 -0.08 -7.55 3.26
C ALA A 249 0.26 -6.60 4.39
N SER A 250 1.30 -5.77 4.19
CA SER A 250 1.70 -4.72 5.11
C SER A 250 0.52 -3.79 5.47
N TYR A 251 0.43 -3.41 6.73
CA TYR A 251 -0.47 -2.35 7.17
C TYR A 251 0.03 -1.00 6.63
N LEU A 252 -0.92 -0.18 6.17
CA LEU A 252 -0.67 1.20 5.73
C LEU A 252 -1.43 2.12 6.66
N LEU A 253 -0.72 3.02 7.34
CA LEU A 253 -1.29 3.98 8.28
C LEU A 253 -0.80 5.40 7.95
N LYS A 254 -1.71 6.37 7.97
CA LYS A 254 -1.38 7.79 7.82
C LYS A 254 -2.00 8.62 8.94
N CYS A 255 -1.28 9.62 9.42
CA CYS A 255 -1.79 10.51 10.46
C CYS A 255 -2.27 11.82 9.83
N VAL A 256 -3.52 12.21 10.10
CA VAL A 256 -4.07 13.47 9.66
C VAL A 256 -4.26 14.44 10.83
N PRO A 257 -3.98 15.74 10.66
CA PRO A 257 -4.30 16.77 11.64
C PRO A 257 -5.75 16.77 12.08
N ASP A 258 -5.98 17.00 13.38
CA ASP A 258 -7.30 17.18 13.95
C ASP A 258 -7.31 18.31 15.00
N ARG A 259 -8.48 18.56 15.59
CA ARG A 259 -8.67 19.62 16.58
C ARG A 259 -7.91 19.34 17.88
N VAL A 260 -7.56 20.42 18.57
CA VAL A 260 -6.90 20.38 19.87
C VAL A 260 -7.80 19.71 20.91
N THR A 261 -7.21 18.89 21.77
CA THR A 261 -7.91 18.29 22.92
C THR A 261 -7.41 18.84 24.26
N ASP A 262 -8.27 18.77 25.27
CA ASP A 262 -7.94 19.00 26.68
C ASP A 262 -7.37 17.71 27.31
N ASP A 263 -6.95 17.74 28.58
CA ASP A 263 -6.35 16.60 29.29
C ASP A 263 -7.26 15.37 29.34
N SER A 264 -8.58 15.54 29.34
CA SER A 264 -9.55 14.43 29.33
C SER A 264 -9.67 13.75 27.96
N GLY A 265 -9.16 14.40 26.90
CA GLY A 265 -9.29 13.94 25.52
C GLY A 265 -10.49 14.53 24.79
N ALA A 266 -11.23 15.46 25.40
CA ALA A 266 -12.32 16.17 24.74
C ALA A 266 -11.77 17.31 23.87
N MET A 267 -12.35 17.50 22.68
CA MET A 267 -11.97 18.63 21.82
C MET A 267 -12.25 19.96 22.53
N VAL A 268 -11.29 20.88 22.47
CA VAL A 268 -11.43 22.21 23.08
C VAL A 268 -12.48 23.01 22.32
N SER A 269 -13.61 23.29 22.98
CA SER A 269 -14.73 23.99 22.33
C SER A 269 -15.76 24.51 23.34
N ASP A 270 -16.47 25.57 22.94
CA ASP A 270 -17.61 26.10 23.69
C ASP A 270 -18.75 25.07 23.85
N VAL A 271 -18.87 24.09 22.95
CA VAL A 271 -19.87 23.02 23.05
C VAL A 271 -19.56 22.09 24.23
N ILE A 272 -18.32 21.60 24.33
CA ILE A 272 -17.89 20.77 25.45
C ILE A 272 -17.96 21.54 26.76
N LEU A 273 -17.58 22.82 26.78
CA LEU A 273 -17.73 23.67 27.96
C LEU A 273 -19.18 23.74 28.45
N LYS A 274 -20.15 23.96 27.55
CA LYS A 274 -21.57 23.98 27.92
C LYS A 274 -22.05 22.63 28.47
N MET A 275 -21.66 21.53 27.82
CA MET A 275 -22.02 20.17 28.26
C MET A 275 -21.44 19.85 29.65
N ASN A 276 -20.24 20.33 29.94
CA ASN A 276 -19.55 20.14 31.22
C ASN A 276 -19.88 21.22 32.26
N GLN A 277 -21.06 21.85 32.19
CA GLN A 277 -21.51 22.86 33.17
C GLN A 277 -20.51 24.03 33.33
N TYR A 278 -19.88 24.45 32.23
CA TYR A 278 -18.86 25.49 32.18
C TYR A 278 -17.63 25.21 33.04
N ARG A 279 -17.38 23.95 33.38
CA ARG A 279 -16.10 23.54 33.98
C ARG A 279 -14.98 23.80 32.98
N PRO A 280 -13.91 24.51 33.38
CA PRO A 280 -12.87 24.88 32.44
C PRO A 280 -12.09 23.68 31.90
N GLN A 281 -11.77 23.71 30.60
CA GLN A 281 -10.97 22.69 29.93
C GLN A 281 -9.46 22.92 30.18
N LYS A 282 -8.81 21.91 30.77
CA LYS A 282 -7.39 21.93 31.19
C LYS A 282 -6.49 21.31 30.12
N GLY A 283 -5.29 21.86 29.97
CA GLY A 283 -4.27 21.31 29.08
C GLY A 283 -4.55 21.56 27.60
N ARG A 284 -3.50 21.50 26.77
CA ARG A 284 -3.55 21.70 25.32
C ARG A 284 -2.73 20.62 24.64
N TRP A 285 -3.45 19.80 23.89
CA TRP A 285 -2.89 18.67 23.17
C TRP A 285 -3.14 18.81 21.68
N LEU A 286 -2.08 18.71 20.89
CA LEU A 286 -2.23 18.54 19.45
C LEU A 286 -2.72 17.12 19.19
N SER A 287 -3.76 16.98 18.37
CA SER A 287 -4.33 15.67 18.04
C SER A 287 -4.06 15.30 16.59
N ARG A 288 -3.79 14.03 16.35
CA ARG A 288 -3.75 13.42 15.01
C ARG A 288 -4.64 12.19 14.97
N THR A 289 -5.40 12.06 13.89
CA THR A 289 -6.24 10.88 13.63
C THR A 289 -5.45 9.93 12.73
N VAL A 290 -5.30 8.68 13.14
CA VAL A 290 -4.62 7.65 12.35
C VAL A 290 -5.63 6.93 11.50
N LEU A 291 -5.42 6.95 10.19
CA LEU A 291 -6.28 6.31 9.20
C LEU A 291 -5.58 5.10 8.59
N ASP A 292 -6.30 4.00 8.43
CA ASP A 292 -5.80 2.81 7.73
C ASP A 292 -5.91 2.91 6.19
N HIS A 293 -5.50 1.84 5.50
CA HIS A 293 -5.61 1.64 4.04
C HIS A 293 -7.01 1.95 3.45
N ALA A 294 -8.08 1.77 4.25
CA ALA A 294 -9.47 2.01 3.84
C ALA A 294 -10.00 3.38 4.31
N GLY A 295 -9.17 4.21 4.94
CA GLY A 295 -9.57 5.52 5.48
C GLY A 295 -10.39 5.45 6.76
N ARG A 296 -10.36 4.32 7.50
CA ARG A 296 -11.01 4.17 8.80
C ARG A 296 -10.12 4.69 9.91
N GLU A 297 -10.73 5.30 10.92
CA GLU A 297 -10.03 5.76 12.12
C GLU A 297 -9.64 4.57 13.01
N CYS A 298 -8.33 4.35 13.19
CA CYS A 298 -7.80 3.25 14.00
C CYS A 298 -7.27 3.72 15.36
N PHE A 299 -6.61 4.89 15.39
CA PHE A 299 -6.06 5.46 16.60
C PHE A 299 -6.23 6.98 16.63
N VAL A 300 -6.19 7.53 17.83
CA VAL A 300 -6.03 8.97 18.06
C VAL A 300 -4.72 9.19 18.80
N ILE A 301 -3.86 10.00 18.20
CA ILE A 301 -2.58 10.41 18.78
C ILE A 301 -2.76 11.78 19.40
N ARG A 302 -2.23 11.96 20.60
CA ARG A 302 -2.25 13.23 21.33
C ARG A 302 -0.83 13.59 21.76
N MET A 303 -0.41 14.82 21.50
CA MET A 303 0.90 15.36 21.88
C MET A 303 0.69 16.54 22.82
N ARG A 304 1.22 16.47 24.04
CA ARG A 304 1.04 17.52 25.05
C ARG A 304 1.91 18.72 24.72
N VAL A 305 1.29 19.89 24.67
CA VAL A 305 1.95 21.15 24.30
C VAL A 305 1.80 22.22 25.39
N GLY A 306 0.60 22.34 25.93
CA GLY A 306 0.30 23.37 26.93
C GLY A 306 -0.38 22.81 28.16
N GLY A 307 -0.15 23.47 29.28
CA GLY A 307 -0.83 23.25 30.55
C GLY A 307 -1.76 24.42 30.89
N GLY A 308 -2.37 24.35 32.06
CA GLY A 308 -3.25 25.40 32.57
C GLY A 308 -4.68 25.29 32.07
N VAL A 309 -5.47 26.30 32.46
CA VAL A 309 -6.91 26.38 32.24
C VAL A 309 -7.19 27.49 31.23
N TRP A 310 -8.27 27.36 30.46
CA TRP A 310 -8.85 28.51 29.75
C TRP A 310 -10.19 28.90 30.32
N ARG A 311 -10.36 30.20 30.62
CA ARG A 311 -11.64 30.83 30.94
C ARG A 311 -11.80 32.10 30.10
N ARG A 312 -13.03 32.41 29.69
CA ARG A 312 -13.36 33.67 29.01
C ARG A 312 -13.07 34.83 29.98
N GLY A 313 -11.95 35.54 29.77
CA GLY A 313 -11.55 36.72 30.54
C GLY A 313 -10.40 36.56 31.56
N ALA A 314 -9.85 35.35 31.77
CA ALA A 314 -8.65 35.12 32.62
C ALA A 314 -8.04 33.71 32.40
N GLU A 315 -6.77 33.56 32.81
CA GLU A 315 -5.83 32.43 32.58
C GLU A 315 -5.67 32.01 31.11
N ALA A 316 -4.46 32.25 30.58
CA ALA A 316 -4.03 31.80 29.27
C ALA A 316 -3.23 30.49 29.42
N PRO A 317 -3.51 29.44 28.62
CA PRO A 317 -2.69 28.25 28.61
C PRO A 317 -1.22 28.59 28.31
N SER A 318 -0.30 27.95 29.03
CA SER A 318 1.14 28.15 28.89
C SER A 318 1.83 26.88 28.42
N THR A 319 2.96 27.02 27.74
CA THR A 319 3.74 25.88 27.26
C THR A 319 4.24 25.03 28.44
N VAL A 320 4.16 23.70 28.31
CA VAL A 320 4.74 22.78 29.32
C VAL A 320 6.23 22.61 29.11
N LYS A 321 6.94 22.23 30.19
CA LYS A 321 8.37 21.92 30.12
C LYS A 321 8.61 20.67 29.27
N TRP A 322 9.84 20.47 28.82
CA TRP A 322 10.21 19.38 27.91
C TRP A 322 9.82 18.00 28.48
N GLU A 323 10.10 17.75 29.76
CA GLU A 323 9.78 16.51 30.47
C GLU A 323 8.28 16.17 30.48
N ASP A 324 7.41 17.18 30.31
CA ASP A 324 5.96 17.03 30.29
C ASP A 324 5.38 16.89 28.86
N ARG A 325 6.21 17.01 27.80
CA ARG A 325 5.77 16.95 26.39
C ARG A 325 5.55 15.51 25.90
N ILE A 326 4.71 14.77 26.61
CA ILE A 326 4.42 13.36 26.33
C ILE A 326 3.56 13.18 25.06
N ILE A 327 3.71 12.01 24.44
CA ILE A 327 2.89 11.55 23.31
C ILE A 327 2.06 10.36 23.79
N GLU A 328 0.76 10.36 23.51
CA GLU A 328 -0.17 9.27 23.81
C GLU A 328 -0.80 8.75 22.51
N ILE A 329 -0.92 7.43 22.39
CA ILE A 329 -1.72 6.76 21.35
C ILE A 329 -2.91 6.09 22.02
N ARG A 330 -4.11 6.43 21.56
CA ARG A 330 -5.39 5.90 22.03
C ARG A 330 -6.03 5.04 20.96
N GLU A 331 -6.46 3.83 21.32
CA GLU A 331 -7.08 2.88 20.39
C GLU A 331 -8.54 3.21 20.16
N GLY A 332 -8.92 3.37 18.89
CA GLY A 332 -10.30 3.58 18.46
C GLY A 332 -10.51 4.87 17.67
N SER A 333 -11.78 5.15 17.39
CA SER A 333 -12.26 6.32 16.66
C SER A 333 -12.76 7.41 17.61
N TRP A 334 -12.93 8.62 17.09
CA TRP A 334 -13.54 9.71 17.86
C TRP A 334 -14.98 9.40 18.25
N SER A 335 -15.37 9.80 19.46
CA SER A 335 -16.77 9.79 19.93
C SER A 335 -17.38 11.17 19.76
N TYR A 336 -18.20 11.37 18.73
CA TYR A 336 -18.81 12.67 18.45
C TYR A 336 -20.06 12.94 19.28
N VAL A 337 -20.23 14.20 19.65
CA VAL A 337 -21.44 14.67 20.34
C VAL A 337 -22.61 14.69 19.35
N SER A 338 -23.79 14.21 19.73
CA SER A 338 -24.96 14.12 18.83
C SER A 338 -25.37 15.45 18.20
N SER A 339 -25.05 16.59 18.84
CA SER A 339 -25.33 17.94 18.34
C SER A 339 -24.29 18.50 17.38
N SER A 340 -23.17 17.80 17.12
CA SER A 340 -22.10 18.26 16.23
C SER A 340 -21.30 17.10 15.62
N SER A 341 -21.23 17.04 14.29
CA SER A 341 -20.39 16.07 13.58
C SER A 341 -18.89 16.37 13.59
N SER A 342 -18.45 17.45 14.26
CA SER A 342 -17.06 17.92 14.23
C SER A 342 -16.44 18.15 15.62
N ILE A 343 -17.18 17.85 16.69
CA ILE A 343 -16.73 17.97 18.08
C ILE A 343 -16.94 16.64 18.77
N GLY A 344 -15.87 16.09 19.35
CA GLY A 344 -15.92 14.80 20.01
C GLY A 344 -14.83 14.62 21.06
N CYS A 345 -14.76 13.40 21.58
CA CYS A 345 -13.78 12.96 22.56
C CYS A 345 -12.93 11.83 21.98
N ALA A 346 -11.63 11.86 22.28
CA ALA A 346 -10.71 10.79 21.95
C ALA A 346 -11.07 9.52 22.76
N PRO A 347 -10.72 8.33 22.27
CA PRO A 347 -10.92 7.08 23.00
C PRO A 347 -10.24 7.08 24.38
N GLU A 348 -10.79 6.35 25.34
CA GLU A 348 -10.23 6.26 26.69
C GLU A 348 -9.01 5.34 26.78
N LYS A 349 -8.98 4.27 25.97
CA LYS A 349 -7.94 3.23 26.02
C LYS A 349 -6.62 3.75 25.45
N VAL A 350 -5.67 4.10 26.32
CA VAL A 350 -4.28 4.38 25.94
C VAL A 350 -3.56 3.05 25.70
N VAL A 351 -2.94 2.93 24.53
CA VAL A 351 -2.21 1.71 24.10
C VAL A 351 -0.71 1.92 23.96
N GLY A 352 -0.25 3.17 23.91
CA GLY A 352 1.17 3.48 23.96
C GLY A 352 1.46 4.92 24.34
N THR A 353 2.63 5.14 24.91
CA THR A 353 3.11 6.46 25.30
C THR A 353 4.60 6.61 24.97
N ALA A 354 4.99 7.80 24.52
CA ALA A 354 6.39 8.20 24.47
C ALA A 354 6.62 9.32 25.49
N THR A 355 7.56 9.09 26.40
CA THR A 355 7.93 10.04 27.45
C THR A 355 9.35 10.56 27.22
N PRO A 356 9.56 11.88 27.14
CA PRO A 356 10.90 12.44 27.00
C PRO A 356 11.70 12.22 28.29
N LYS A 357 12.97 11.89 28.15
CA LYS A 357 13.94 11.73 29.23
C LYS A 357 15.07 12.75 29.06
N GLU A 358 15.87 12.93 30.12
CA GLU A 358 17.05 13.80 30.06
C GLU A 358 18.13 13.19 29.15
N PRO A 359 18.52 13.87 28.05
CA PRO A 359 19.44 13.28 27.09
C PRO A 359 20.87 13.17 27.66
N PRO A 360 21.57 12.05 27.41
CA PRO A 360 22.98 11.93 27.78
C PRO A 360 23.86 12.90 26.98
N LYS A 361 25.07 13.17 27.49
CA LYS A 361 26.02 14.12 26.87
C LYS A 361 26.24 13.79 25.38
N GLY A 362 26.00 14.77 24.50
CA GLY A 362 26.15 14.64 23.04
C GLY A 362 24.87 14.22 22.31
N CYS A 363 23.77 13.94 23.02
CA CYS A 363 22.45 13.71 22.43
C CYS A 363 21.56 14.94 22.61
N GLN A 364 20.67 15.18 21.64
CA GLN A 364 19.73 16.32 21.66
C GLN A 364 18.36 15.91 22.20
N ALA A 365 17.92 14.69 21.90
CA ALA A 365 16.66 14.18 22.39
C ALA A 365 16.77 12.71 22.79
N TYR A 366 16.02 12.34 23.83
CA TYR A 366 15.94 11.00 24.36
C TYR A 366 14.51 10.70 24.76
N TRP A 367 13.96 9.62 24.22
CA TRP A 367 12.58 9.19 24.44
C TRP A 367 12.55 7.77 24.95
N SER A 368 11.70 7.51 25.95
CA SER A 368 11.35 6.17 26.40
C SER A 368 9.96 5.83 25.88
N LEU A 369 9.86 4.73 25.16
CA LEU A 369 8.60 4.24 24.60
C LEU A 369 8.02 3.18 25.53
N SER A 370 6.71 3.19 25.72
CA SER A 370 6.01 2.19 26.54
C SER A 370 6.10 0.76 25.99
N THR A 371 6.64 0.59 24.79
CA THR A 371 6.93 -0.71 24.16
C THR A 371 8.19 -1.36 24.73
N GLY A 372 8.97 -0.65 25.56
CA GLY A 372 10.23 -1.10 26.14
C GLY A 372 11.45 -0.57 25.39
N ASP A 373 11.26 0.05 24.23
CA ASP A 373 12.33 0.63 23.42
C ASP A 373 12.66 2.07 23.86
N GLU A 374 13.91 2.44 23.67
CA GLU A 374 14.40 3.78 23.91
C GLU A 374 15.03 4.35 22.66
N LEU A 375 14.68 5.60 22.35
CA LEU A 375 15.13 6.31 21.17
C LEU A 375 16.07 7.45 21.59
N LEU A 376 17.33 7.36 21.15
CA LEU A 376 18.30 8.44 21.25
C LEU A 376 18.48 9.11 19.89
N ILE A 377 18.44 10.43 19.88
CA ILE A 377 18.62 11.25 18.68
C ILE A 377 19.84 12.14 18.90
N GLN A 378 20.78 11.99 17.99
CA GLN A 378 22.03 12.73 17.95
C GLN A 378 22.08 13.55 16.65
N TRP A 379 22.56 14.78 16.76
CA TRP A 379 22.74 15.69 15.65
C TRP A 379 24.05 16.42 15.88
N ASP A 380 25.00 16.23 14.99
CA ASP A 380 26.26 16.95 15.07
C ASP A 380 26.13 18.29 14.31
N PRO A 381 26.14 19.45 15.00
CA PRO A 381 26.02 20.74 14.34
C PRO A 381 27.26 21.10 13.51
N LEU A 382 28.40 20.42 13.75
CA LEU A 382 29.69 20.73 13.12
C LEU A 382 29.86 20.06 11.75
N THR A 383 29.13 18.97 11.51
CA THR A 383 29.11 18.23 10.24
C THR A 383 27.78 18.48 9.52
N SER A 384 27.60 19.69 8.98
CA SER A 384 26.39 20.12 8.27
C SER A 384 25.96 19.21 7.10
N THR A 385 26.81 18.27 6.68
CA THR A 385 26.58 17.28 5.63
C THR A 385 25.98 15.94 6.11
N SER A 386 26.09 15.58 7.39
CA SER A 386 25.46 14.37 7.93
C SER A 386 24.26 14.75 8.79
N GLY A 387 23.04 14.43 8.31
CA GLY A 387 21.82 14.59 9.10
C GLY A 387 21.80 13.80 10.42
N PRO A 388 20.69 13.84 11.18
CA PRO A 388 20.62 13.26 12.51
C PRO A 388 20.86 11.75 12.49
N THR A 389 21.53 11.25 13.52
CA THR A 389 21.71 9.83 13.79
C THR A 389 20.72 9.38 14.87
N PHE A 390 20.18 8.18 14.69
CA PHE A 390 19.12 7.63 15.55
C PHE A 390 19.58 6.28 16.06
N ASN A 391 19.56 6.10 17.38
CA ASN A 391 19.89 4.84 18.02
C ASN A 391 18.65 4.34 18.77
N LEU A 392 18.23 3.12 18.46
CA LEU A 392 17.21 2.40 19.21
C LEU A 392 17.89 1.39 20.12
N GLN A 393 17.55 1.44 21.41
CA GLN A 393 18.01 0.49 22.42
C GLN A 393 16.80 -0.21 23.01
N ASN A 394 16.91 -1.52 23.25
CA ASN A 394 15.89 -2.29 23.94
C ASN A 394 16.58 -3.07 25.05
N GLU A 395 16.31 -2.72 26.30
CA GLU A 395 16.92 -3.37 27.47
C GLU A 395 16.37 -4.80 27.72
N GLN A 396 15.25 -5.16 27.10
CA GLN A 396 14.49 -6.38 27.40
C GLN A 396 14.68 -7.50 26.37
N SER A 397 15.15 -7.21 25.15
CA SER A 397 15.32 -8.22 24.09
C SER A 397 16.80 -8.52 23.81
N THR A 398 17.30 -9.64 24.35
CA THR A 398 18.63 -10.18 24.00
C THR A 398 18.64 -10.91 22.65
N GLU A 399 17.48 -11.31 22.12
CA GLU A 399 17.36 -12.21 20.95
C GLU A 399 17.19 -11.49 19.60
N SER A 400 16.69 -10.25 19.58
CA SER A 400 16.48 -9.49 18.34
C SER A 400 17.03 -8.08 18.43
N VAL A 401 17.96 -7.74 17.55
CA VAL A 401 18.49 -6.37 17.44
C VAL A 401 17.62 -5.58 16.47
N VAL A 402 17.16 -4.40 16.88
CA VAL A 402 16.42 -3.47 16.01
C VAL A 402 17.35 -2.34 15.59
N LYS A 403 17.38 -2.02 14.29
CA LYS A 403 18.09 -0.84 13.77
C LYS A 403 17.14 0.06 13.01
N LEU A 404 17.30 1.36 13.22
CA LEU A 404 16.65 2.40 12.43
C LEU A 404 17.65 2.93 11.40
N LEU A 405 17.37 2.71 10.12
CA LEU A 405 18.24 3.14 9.03
C LEU A 405 17.63 4.35 8.32
N LYS A 406 18.45 5.36 8.03
CA LYS A 406 18.06 6.54 7.25
C LYS A 406 17.77 6.15 5.80
N GLY A 407 16.70 6.71 5.23
CA GLY A 407 16.28 6.47 3.86
C GLY A 407 15.48 5.19 3.66
N ARG A 408 15.10 4.95 2.40
CA ARG A 408 14.44 3.75 1.91
C ARG A 408 15.51 2.68 1.68
N GLN A 409 15.63 1.75 2.62
CA GLN A 409 16.65 0.70 2.60
C GLN A 409 16.05 -0.67 2.29
N MET A 410 16.92 -1.66 2.03
CA MET A 410 16.54 -3.04 1.76
C MET A 410 15.50 -3.13 0.62
N GLN A 411 14.36 -3.77 0.86
CA GLN A 411 13.29 -3.92 -0.13
C GLN A 411 12.56 -2.63 -0.51
N TYR A 412 12.72 -1.54 0.26
CA TYR A 412 12.10 -0.25 -0.05
C TYR A 412 12.94 0.59 -1.01
N ARG A 413 14.18 0.16 -1.32
CA ARG A 413 15.05 0.84 -2.29
C ARG A 413 14.37 0.93 -3.65
N VAL A 414 14.19 2.15 -4.13
CA VAL A 414 13.57 2.41 -5.42
C VAL A 414 14.62 2.27 -6.52
N LYS A 415 14.52 1.23 -7.33
CA LYS A 415 15.26 1.11 -8.59
C LYS A 415 14.39 1.66 -9.71
N MET A 416 14.48 2.95 -10.04
CA MET A 416 13.80 3.50 -11.22
C MET A 416 14.57 3.10 -12.50
N SER A 417 14.50 1.82 -12.90
CA SER A 417 15.09 1.35 -14.16
C SER A 417 14.08 1.36 -15.33
N GLY A 418 12.79 1.58 -15.08
CA GLY A 418 11.72 1.43 -16.09
C GLY A 418 11.04 2.71 -16.58
N LEU A 419 11.25 3.85 -15.92
CA LEU A 419 10.82 5.16 -16.41
C LEU A 419 12.04 5.80 -17.04
N LYS A 420 12.15 5.77 -18.37
CA LYS A 420 13.24 6.46 -19.07
C LYS A 420 13.31 7.89 -18.53
N ALA A 421 14.40 8.18 -17.83
CA ALA A 421 14.85 9.52 -17.57
C ALA A 421 14.88 10.23 -18.92
N GLU A 422 14.13 11.31 -19.06
CA GLU A 422 14.46 12.28 -20.09
C GLU A 422 15.89 12.73 -19.78
N GLU A 423 16.82 12.34 -20.66
CA GLU A 423 18.22 12.73 -20.59
C GLU A 423 18.31 14.25 -20.38
N GLY A 424 18.83 14.68 -19.23
CA GLY A 424 19.12 16.09 -18.97
C GLY A 424 18.49 16.70 -17.71
N LYS A 425 17.74 15.96 -16.90
CA LYS A 425 17.51 16.34 -15.49
C LYS A 425 18.33 15.43 -14.60
N GLU A 426 19.43 15.97 -14.07
CA GLU A 426 20.12 15.42 -12.90
C GLU A 426 19.08 14.89 -11.90
N ASP A 427 19.34 13.70 -11.37
CA ASP A 427 18.61 13.11 -10.25
C ASP A 427 18.25 14.22 -9.27
N SER A 428 16.97 14.64 -9.27
CA SER A 428 16.49 15.52 -8.21
C SER A 428 16.58 14.67 -6.96
N CYS A 429 17.66 14.86 -6.20
CA CYS A 429 18.00 14.21 -4.95
C CYS A 429 16.72 13.90 -4.18
N VAL A 430 16.20 12.68 -4.33
CA VAL A 430 14.92 12.33 -3.72
C VAL A 430 15.15 12.29 -2.22
N GLU A 431 14.21 12.88 -1.48
CA GLU A 431 14.22 13.17 -0.03
C GLU A 431 14.41 11.91 0.86
N GLU A 432 15.54 11.20 0.73
CA GLU A 432 15.92 10.08 1.59
C GLU A 432 16.00 10.49 3.07
N ASP A 433 16.17 11.77 3.34
CA ASP A 433 16.20 12.36 4.68
C ASP A 433 14.85 12.28 5.41
N GLU A 434 13.75 12.13 4.67
CA GLU A 434 12.40 12.07 5.22
C GLU A 434 11.94 10.66 5.55
N PHE A 435 12.66 9.66 5.05
CA PHE A 435 12.34 8.26 5.24
C PHE A 435 13.24 7.61 6.29
N PHE A 436 12.68 6.68 7.06
CA PHE A 436 13.44 5.72 7.83
C PHE A 436 12.91 4.31 7.61
N THR A 437 13.83 3.36 7.53
CA THR A 437 13.55 1.93 7.43
C THR A 437 13.88 1.25 8.75
N ILE A 438 12.93 0.55 9.34
CA ILE A 438 13.15 -0.29 10.53
C ILE A 438 13.60 -1.66 10.06
N VAL A 439 14.72 -2.14 10.60
CA VAL A 439 15.31 -3.46 10.28
C VAL A 439 15.48 -4.27 11.56
N ARG A 440 14.91 -5.47 11.58
CA ARG A 440 15.09 -6.44 12.67
C ARG A 440 16.07 -7.52 12.26
N PHE A 441 16.99 -7.85 13.16
CA PHE A 441 17.96 -8.94 13.01
C PHE A 441 17.55 -10.07 13.95
N SER A 442 17.49 -11.29 13.42
CA SER A 442 17.21 -12.52 14.16
C SER A 442 18.10 -13.65 13.65
N GLU A 443 18.08 -14.81 14.31
CA GLU A 443 18.79 -16.01 13.81
C GLU A 443 18.32 -16.42 12.41
N GLU A 444 17.03 -16.28 12.13
CA GLU A 444 16.43 -16.55 10.82
C GLU A 444 16.80 -15.50 9.77
N ASN A 445 17.04 -14.25 10.20
CA ASN A 445 17.35 -13.11 9.34
C ASN A 445 18.66 -12.42 9.79
N PRO A 446 19.83 -13.08 9.66
CA PRO A 446 21.10 -12.54 10.13
C PRO A 446 21.55 -11.30 9.35
N THR A 447 21.09 -11.16 8.10
CA THR A 447 21.33 -9.99 7.25
C THR A 447 20.33 -8.85 7.50
N GLY A 448 19.34 -9.07 8.38
CA GLY A 448 18.28 -8.13 8.70
C GLY A 448 17.10 -8.20 7.75
N LYS A 449 15.89 -8.12 8.31
CA LYS A 449 14.61 -8.00 7.58
C LYS A 449 14.05 -6.61 7.81
N ALA A 450 13.73 -5.84 6.77
CA ALA A 450 13.04 -4.58 6.99
C ALA A 450 11.57 -4.85 7.33
N THR A 451 11.12 -4.37 8.47
CA THR A 451 9.80 -4.65 9.02
C THR A 451 8.86 -3.46 8.92
N ALA A 452 9.39 -2.25 8.75
CA ALA A 452 8.59 -1.06 8.49
C ALA A 452 9.35 0.01 7.71
N LEU A 453 8.60 0.86 7.03
CA LEU A 453 9.04 2.10 6.41
C LEU A 453 8.18 3.25 6.95
N LEU A 454 8.81 4.32 7.41
CA LEU A 454 8.12 5.53 7.84
C LEU A 454 8.62 6.74 7.05
N ASN A 455 7.70 7.62 6.68
CA ASN A 455 8.00 9.01 6.33
C ASN A 455 7.58 9.88 7.52
N TRP A 456 8.55 10.40 8.25
CA TRP A 456 8.31 11.12 9.52
C TRP A 456 7.74 12.53 9.29
N LYS A 457 8.00 13.13 8.13
CA LYS A 457 7.53 14.46 7.78
C LYS A 457 6.06 14.46 7.39
N LEU A 458 5.66 13.49 6.55
CA LEU A 458 4.28 13.29 6.09
C LEU A 458 3.43 12.46 7.07
N LEU A 459 4.05 11.89 8.11
CA LEU A 459 3.42 11.00 9.10
C LEU A 459 2.69 9.81 8.46
N VAL A 460 3.39 9.13 7.56
CA VAL A 460 2.92 7.94 6.84
C VAL A 460 3.81 6.77 7.19
N VAL A 461 3.21 5.63 7.50
CA VAL A 461 3.94 4.41 7.85
C VAL A 461 3.38 3.20 7.13
N GLU A 462 4.28 2.33 6.71
CA GLU A 462 4.01 0.98 6.22
C GLU A 462 4.73 -0.01 7.13
N LEU A 463 4.04 -1.06 7.61
CA LEU A 463 4.63 -2.05 8.50
C LEU A 463 4.13 -3.46 8.21
N LEU A 464 5.00 -4.45 8.40
CA LEU A 464 4.66 -5.87 8.30
C LEU A 464 3.75 -6.30 9.47
N PRO A 465 2.94 -7.37 9.30
CA PRO A 465 2.06 -7.86 10.37
C PRO A 465 2.76 -8.22 11.69
N GLU A 466 4.02 -8.63 11.62
CA GLU A 466 4.87 -8.98 12.76
C GLU A 466 5.41 -7.76 13.53
N GLU A 467 5.33 -6.56 12.96
CA GLU A 467 5.78 -5.33 13.59
C GLU A 467 4.64 -4.63 14.33
N ASP A 468 4.91 -4.06 15.51
CA ASP A 468 3.86 -3.41 16.30
C ASP A 468 3.53 -1.99 15.78
N ALA A 469 2.29 -1.77 15.35
CA ALA A 469 1.84 -0.48 14.84
C ALA A 469 2.02 0.67 15.85
N VAL A 470 1.80 0.42 17.14
CA VAL A 470 1.95 1.46 18.17
C VAL A 470 3.42 1.86 18.32
N PHE A 471 4.35 0.90 18.34
CA PHE A 471 5.78 1.17 18.31
C PHE A 471 6.17 2.07 17.12
N VAL A 472 5.77 1.71 15.90
CA VAL A 472 6.13 2.45 14.68
C VAL A 472 5.55 3.87 14.69
N LEU A 473 4.32 4.05 15.18
CA LEU A 473 3.68 5.37 15.30
C LEU A 473 4.36 6.25 16.36
N LEU A 474 4.69 5.70 17.53
CA LEU A 474 5.41 6.41 18.59
C LEU A 474 6.79 6.86 18.09
N LEU A 475 7.50 5.97 17.39
CA LEU A 475 8.80 6.26 16.80
C LEU A 475 8.71 7.42 15.79
N CYS A 476 7.77 7.33 14.84
CA CYS A 476 7.55 8.33 13.81
C CYS A 476 7.30 9.73 14.39
N LEU A 477 6.48 9.82 15.43
CA LEU A 477 6.16 11.10 16.08
C LEU A 477 7.26 11.63 16.97
N SER A 478 7.98 10.75 17.67
CA SER A 478 9.13 11.15 18.49
C SER A 478 10.23 11.76 17.61
N ILE A 479 10.44 11.19 16.42
CA ILE A 479 11.34 11.75 15.39
C ILE A 479 10.84 13.11 14.92
N LEU A 480 9.58 13.22 14.49
CA LEU A 480 9.01 14.49 14.03
C LEU A 480 9.13 15.59 15.10
N ARG A 481 8.73 15.29 16.33
CA ARG A 481 8.78 16.23 17.45
C ARG A 481 10.21 16.71 17.74
N SER A 482 11.16 15.80 17.73
CA SER A 482 12.56 16.14 18.00
C SER A 482 13.17 16.96 16.87
N ILE A 483 12.95 16.57 15.60
CA ILE A 483 13.49 17.32 14.46
C ILE A 483 12.86 18.72 14.37
N SER A 484 11.56 18.87 14.62
CA SER A 484 10.90 20.20 14.66
C SER A 484 11.54 21.13 15.68
N GLU A 485 11.85 20.62 16.88
CA GLU A 485 12.50 21.39 17.93
C GLU A 485 13.95 21.74 17.56
N MET A 486 14.71 20.76 17.06
CA MET A 486 16.11 20.93 16.67
C MET A 486 16.30 21.92 15.51
N LYS A 487 15.42 21.87 14.50
CA LYS A 487 15.44 22.81 13.36
C LYS A 487 14.76 24.14 13.67
N LYS A 488 14.02 24.24 14.77
CA LYS A 488 13.15 25.39 15.12
C LYS A 488 12.15 25.72 14.00
N GLU A 489 11.63 24.69 13.34
CA GLU A 489 10.74 24.80 12.19
C GLU A 489 9.58 23.78 12.30
N ASP A 490 8.39 24.17 11.83
CA ASP A 490 7.24 23.27 11.73
C ASP A 490 7.32 22.35 10.49
N VAL A 491 8.34 21.49 10.46
CA VAL A 491 8.65 20.62 9.31
C VAL A 491 7.55 19.62 8.95
N GLY A 492 6.65 19.26 9.87
CA GLY A 492 5.56 18.29 9.67
C GLY A 492 4.16 18.86 9.83
N SER A 493 4.00 20.18 9.68
CA SER A 493 2.69 20.85 9.79
C SER A 493 1.96 20.54 11.12
N LEU A 494 2.71 20.44 12.22
CA LEU A 494 2.19 20.24 13.58
C LEU A 494 1.24 21.36 14.01
N LEU A 495 1.44 22.59 13.50
CA LEU A 495 0.59 23.75 13.78
C LEU A 495 -0.82 23.67 13.15
N VAL A 496 -1.06 22.72 12.23
CA VAL A 496 -2.40 22.49 11.70
C VAL A 496 -3.26 21.85 12.80
N ARG A 497 -4.29 22.59 13.22
CA ARG A 497 -5.18 22.26 14.35
C ARG A 497 -6.64 22.05 13.92
N ARG A 498 -6.83 21.60 12.69
CA ARG A 498 -8.15 21.33 12.10
C ARG A 498 -8.14 20.01 11.37
N ARG A 499 -9.32 19.38 11.30
CA ARG A 499 -9.54 18.19 10.49
C ARG A 499 -9.33 18.50 9.01
N ILE A 500 -8.40 17.80 8.38
CA ILE A 500 -8.21 17.84 6.93
C ILE A 500 -9.28 16.97 6.26
N ARG A 501 -9.82 17.44 5.13
CA ARG A 501 -10.81 16.70 4.37
C ARG A 501 -10.13 15.58 3.58
N GLU A 502 -10.42 14.36 3.96
CA GLU A 502 -10.02 13.16 3.23
C GLU A 502 -11.00 12.82 2.10
N ALA A 503 -10.52 12.03 1.14
CA ALA A 503 -11.40 11.38 0.18
C ALA A 503 -12.45 10.55 0.92
N LYS A 504 -13.67 10.45 0.39
CA LYS A 504 -14.68 9.60 1.02
C LYS A 504 -14.19 8.15 0.98
N VAL A 505 -14.42 7.43 2.07
CA VAL A 505 -14.12 6.00 2.18
C VAL A 505 -14.67 5.26 0.95
N GLY A 506 -13.79 4.56 0.25
CA GLY A 506 -14.10 3.81 -0.95
C GLY A 506 -13.82 4.53 -2.26
N ASP A 507 -13.60 5.85 -2.28
CA ASP A 507 -13.39 6.60 -3.53
C ASP A 507 -11.94 6.50 -4.01
N ARG A 508 -10.98 6.62 -3.07
CA ARG A 508 -9.53 6.56 -3.31
C ARG A 508 -8.80 5.92 -2.14
N ASP A 509 -9.15 4.66 -1.88
CA ASP A 509 -8.49 3.86 -0.84
C ASP A 509 -7.04 3.63 -1.28
N TRP A 510 -6.10 3.89 -0.38
CA TRP A 510 -4.69 4.04 -0.70
C TRP A 510 -3.99 2.69 -0.58
N GLY A 511 -3.16 2.35 -1.58
CA GLY A 511 -2.57 1.02 -1.67
C GLY A 511 -3.57 -0.11 -1.99
N SER A 512 -4.81 0.23 -2.35
CA SER A 512 -5.85 -0.76 -2.66
C SER A 512 -5.68 -1.41 -4.04
N VAL A 513 -5.03 -0.71 -4.96
CA VAL A 513 -4.73 -1.19 -6.31
C VAL A 513 -3.32 -0.73 -6.68
N THR A 514 -2.47 -1.66 -7.09
CA THR A 514 -1.12 -1.37 -7.60
C THR A 514 -0.95 -1.99 -8.98
N LEU A 515 -0.36 -1.26 -9.91
CA LEU A 515 -0.08 -1.76 -11.25
C LEU A 515 1.17 -2.63 -11.26
N HIS A 516 1.11 -3.76 -11.96
CA HIS A 516 2.31 -4.51 -12.27
C HIS A 516 3.18 -3.74 -13.27
N PRO A 517 4.53 -3.78 -13.18
CA PRO A 517 5.41 -3.08 -14.11
C PRO A 517 5.15 -3.38 -15.58
N SER A 518 4.81 -4.62 -15.92
CA SER A 518 4.42 -5.03 -17.29
C SER A 518 3.14 -4.35 -17.82
N SER A 519 2.34 -3.73 -16.95
CA SER A 519 1.14 -2.98 -17.31
C SER A 519 1.33 -1.46 -17.27
N TYR A 520 2.53 -0.98 -16.93
CA TYR A 520 2.84 0.43 -17.02
C TYR A 520 2.72 0.91 -18.46
N SER A 521 2.07 2.05 -18.63
CA SER A 521 1.97 2.75 -19.90
C SER A 521 2.23 4.22 -19.62
N PRO A 522 2.93 4.94 -20.50
CA PRO A 522 3.07 6.40 -20.36
C PRO A 522 1.72 7.13 -20.34
N SER A 523 0.63 6.48 -20.77
CA SER A 523 -0.74 6.98 -20.66
C SER A 523 -1.38 6.82 -19.27
N ILE A 524 -0.79 6.00 -18.39
CA ILE A 524 -1.27 5.78 -17.02
C ILE A 524 -0.39 6.60 -16.08
N SER A 525 -0.88 7.77 -15.69
CA SER A 525 -0.10 8.79 -14.95
C SER A 525 -0.44 8.89 -13.46
N SER A 526 -1.24 7.96 -12.92
CA SER A 526 -1.72 8.10 -11.54
C SER A 526 -0.69 7.61 -10.52
N PRO A 527 -0.18 8.48 -9.62
CA PRO A 527 0.73 8.05 -8.54
C PRO A 527 0.06 7.08 -7.57
N TYR A 528 -1.28 7.06 -7.51
CA TYR A 528 -2.06 6.18 -6.64
C TYR A 528 -2.07 4.71 -7.05
N LEU A 529 -1.47 4.37 -8.19
CA LEU A 529 -1.33 3.00 -8.69
C LEU A 529 0.10 2.46 -8.53
N LEU A 530 0.99 3.25 -7.96
CA LEU A 530 2.37 2.89 -7.63
C LEU A 530 2.50 2.75 -6.10
N PRO A 531 3.55 2.09 -5.60
CA PRO A 531 3.86 2.11 -4.18
C PRO A 531 3.99 3.55 -3.68
N TRP A 532 3.36 3.87 -2.54
CA TRP A 532 3.22 5.24 -2.04
C TRP A 532 4.58 5.92 -1.83
N TYR A 533 5.59 5.15 -1.41
CA TYR A 533 6.94 5.64 -1.11
C TYR A 533 7.77 5.97 -2.36
N TRP A 534 7.29 5.71 -3.58
CA TRP A 534 7.98 6.13 -4.81
C TRP A 534 7.84 7.63 -5.04
N ASN A 535 6.69 8.21 -4.70
CA ASN A 535 6.45 9.65 -4.77
C ASN A 535 5.46 10.06 -3.66
N ALA A 536 5.95 10.08 -2.42
CA ALA A 536 5.11 10.25 -1.24
C ALA A 536 4.44 11.63 -1.20
N GLU A 537 5.10 12.70 -1.62
CA GLU A 537 4.49 14.03 -1.66
C GLU A 537 3.31 14.12 -2.64
N LEU A 538 3.46 13.65 -3.89
CA LEU A 538 2.33 13.65 -4.84
C LEU A 538 1.20 12.74 -4.36
N PHE A 539 1.55 11.59 -3.79
CA PHE A 539 0.59 10.64 -3.26
C PHE A 539 -0.21 11.22 -2.09
N MET A 540 0.48 11.87 -1.16
CA MET A 540 -0.10 12.45 0.05
C MET A 540 -0.66 13.85 -0.15
N SER A 541 -0.42 14.47 -1.32
CA SER A 541 -1.01 15.75 -1.66
C SER A 541 -2.53 15.66 -1.56
N SER A 542 -3.08 16.34 -0.56
CA SER A 542 -4.53 16.47 -0.42
C SER A 542 -5.09 17.14 -1.68
N GLN A 543 -6.33 16.79 -2.09
CA GLN A 543 -7.02 17.45 -3.22
C GLN A 543 -7.29 18.96 -3.00
N VAL A 544 -6.66 19.60 -2.00
CA VAL A 544 -6.82 21.00 -1.65
C VAL A 544 -6.15 21.94 -2.66
N LYS A 545 -5.54 21.44 -3.75
CA LYS A 545 -5.09 22.30 -4.86
C LYS A 545 -6.23 23.11 -5.52
N ASP A 546 -7.50 22.77 -5.31
CA ASP A 546 -8.64 23.57 -5.79
C ASP A 546 -9.10 24.68 -4.83
N HIS A 547 -8.47 24.87 -3.67
CA HIS A 547 -8.79 25.96 -2.73
C HIS A 547 -7.54 26.65 -2.13
N ILE A 548 -6.43 26.73 -2.87
CA ILE A 548 -5.35 27.69 -2.59
C ILE A 548 -5.67 29.02 -3.32
N VAL A 549 -6.92 29.48 -3.17
CA VAL A 549 -7.25 30.90 -3.37
C VAL A 549 -7.50 31.42 -1.96
N ASN A 550 -6.42 31.88 -1.35
CA ASN A 550 -6.31 32.40 0.02
C ASN A 550 -6.41 31.34 1.13
N PRO A 551 -5.42 31.24 2.05
CA PRO A 551 -5.70 30.58 3.32
C PRO A 551 -6.87 31.36 3.96
N PRO A 552 -8.05 30.74 4.19
CA PRO A 552 -9.09 31.43 4.93
C PRO A 552 -8.46 31.80 6.27
N ALA A 553 -8.56 33.08 6.65
CA ALA A 553 -8.02 33.61 7.91
C ALA A 553 -8.21 32.57 9.01
N SER A 554 -7.10 32.15 9.63
CA SER A 554 -7.04 31.13 10.67
C SER A 554 -7.76 31.61 11.92
N ASN A 555 -9.10 31.66 11.85
CA ASN A 555 -9.96 31.94 12.99
C ASN A 555 -10.05 30.68 13.84
N TYR A 556 -8.92 30.24 14.40
CA TYR A 556 -8.88 29.29 15.49
C TYR A 556 -9.67 29.89 16.66
N SER A 557 -10.46 29.06 17.34
CA SER A 557 -11.29 29.59 18.42
C SER A 557 -10.40 30.14 19.53
N GLN A 558 -10.82 31.23 20.19
CA GLN A 558 -10.06 31.78 21.32
C GLN A 558 -9.84 30.74 22.43
N ALA A 559 -10.73 29.75 22.54
CA ALA A 559 -10.63 28.62 23.45
C ALA A 559 -9.44 27.70 23.15
N GLU A 560 -9.12 27.46 21.87
CA GLU A 560 -8.00 26.60 21.46
C GLU A 560 -6.64 27.20 21.86
N GLY A 561 -6.55 28.52 22.09
CA GLY A 561 -5.29 29.23 22.36
C GLY A 561 -4.60 29.70 21.07
N GLY A 562 -3.81 30.78 21.17
CA GLY A 562 -3.15 31.41 20.03
C GLY A 562 -1.96 30.61 19.49
N ASP A 563 -1.57 30.85 18.24
CA ASP A 563 -0.48 30.14 17.55
C ASP A 563 0.85 30.19 18.34
N LYS A 564 1.15 31.32 18.99
CA LYS A 564 2.35 31.50 19.83
C LYS A 564 2.53 30.44 20.91
N LEU A 565 1.44 29.89 21.47
CA LEU A 565 1.52 28.81 22.46
C LEU A 565 2.09 27.54 21.82
N TYR A 566 1.58 27.20 20.63
CA TYR A 566 1.91 25.97 19.93
C TYR A 566 3.27 26.07 19.26
N GLU A 567 3.60 27.22 18.68
CA GLU A 567 4.95 27.53 18.18
C GLU A 567 5.97 27.31 19.31
N ARG A 568 5.80 27.94 20.47
CA ARG A 568 6.68 27.69 21.63
C ARG A 568 6.64 26.25 22.14
N GLY A 569 5.59 25.49 21.87
CA GLY A 569 5.53 24.08 22.23
C GLY A 569 6.19 23.14 21.24
N ILE A 570 6.48 23.59 20.02
CA ILE A 570 7.01 22.76 18.93
C ILE A 570 8.45 23.16 18.59
N ILE A 571 8.75 24.46 18.58
CA ILE A 571 10.00 25.01 18.05
C ILE A 571 10.83 25.82 19.08
N SER A 572 10.47 25.77 20.37
CA SER A 572 11.16 26.53 21.43
C SER A 572 12.54 26.01 21.78
#